data_AF-A0A6A0HBZ9-F1
#
_entry.id   AF-A0A6A0HBZ9-F1
#
_cell.length_a   1.000
_cell.length_b   1.000
_cell.length_c   1.000
_cell.angle_alpha   90.00
_cell.angle_beta   90.00
_cell.angle_gamma   90.00
#
_symmetry.space_group_name_H-M   'P 1'
#
loop_
_entity.id
_entity.type
_entity.pdbx_description
1 polymer ?
#
loop_
_entity_poly.entity_id
_entity_poly.type
_entity_poly.pdbx_seq_one_letter_code
_entity_poly.pdbx_strand_id
1 'polypeptide(L)'
;MESLNLDRKRPSLISGDAGISELLHVDAPLSQVPSLVTACCNHLLNHGLHTVGIFRVSSSKKRVRQLREEFDQGGEVVLTEEHCPHDVATLLKEFFRDLPEPLLTRDLYEPFLCTQRIRNRKLKLEATQYLLQLLPPANRDTLYALLSFLTVVAEHAVDTVSETGQCLIIKRNFQFPASLLILCTRRAGETIPGNMMDSRNLATMFAPNILHMHRAGADNASPAALAAMADERLDCTNVVRSMIDHNKELFEV
;
A
#
# COMPACT_ATOMS: atom_id res chain seq x y z
N MET A 1 -12.78 -21.97 -7.03
CA MET A 1 -11.70 -21.14 -6.45
C MET A 1 -10.66 -20.94 -7.53
N GLU A 2 -10.91 -19.99 -8.44
CA GLU A 2 -9.90 -19.57 -9.41
C GLU A 2 -8.95 -18.59 -8.71
N SER A 3 -7.66 -18.88 -8.83
CA SER A 3 -6.54 -18.14 -8.26
C SER A 3 -6.48 -16.72 -8.82
N LEU A 4 -6.43 -15.73 -7.93
CA LEU A 4 -5.98 -14.37 -8.25
C LEU A 4 -4.53 -14.45 -8.72
N ASN A 5 -4.35 -14.52 -10.03
CA ASN A 5 -3.04 -14.56 -10.66
C ASN A 5 -2.67 -13.14 -11.08
N LEU A 6 -1.47 -12.67 -10.73
CA LEU A 6 -0.96 -11.36 -11.19
C LEU A 6 -0.85 -11.28 -12.75
N ASP A 7 -1.04 -12.39 -13.45
CA ASP A 7 -0.83 -12.55 -14.90
C ASP A 7 -2.10 -12.51 -15.81
N ARG A 8 -3.28 -12.07 -15.37
CA ARG A 8 -4.47 -12.06 -16.27
C ARG A 8 -4.51 -10.86 -17.25
N LYS A 9 -4.11 -11.16 -18.50
CA LYS A 9 -4.41 -10.61 -19.85
C LYS A 9 -5.15 -9.25 -20.00
N ARG A 10 -4.46 -8.35 -20.73
CA ARG A 10 -4.79 -7.02 -21.30
C ARG A 10 -6.20 -6.85 -21.94
N PRO A 11 -6.94 -5.75 -21.65
CA PRO A 11 -7.97 -5.20 -22.53
C PRO A 11 -7.40 -4.17 -23.52
N SER A 12 -8.03 -4.09 -24.68
CA SER A 12 -7.68 -3.24 -25.83
C SER A 12 -7.73 -1.73 -25.54
N LEU A 13 -6.72 -1.03 -26.05
CA LEU A 13 -6.57 0.43 -26.07
C LEU A 13 -7.81 1.14 -26.65
N ILE A 14 -8.43 2.03 -25.87
CA ILE A 14 -9.05 3.26 -26.39
C ILE A 14 -8.73 4.40 -25.42
N SER A 15 -8.33 5.52 -26.01
CA SER A 15 -7.78 6.74 -25.46
C SER A 15 -8.69 7.48 -24.48
N GLY A 16 -8.05 8.16 -23.54
CA GLY A 16 -8.63 9.34 -22.87
C GLY A 16 -8.78 9.17 -21.38
N ASP A 17 -7.67 9.29 -20.65
CA ASP A 17 -7.68 9.95 -19.36
C ASP A 17 -6.22 10.15 -18.93
N ALA A 18 -5.78 11.40 -19.00
CA ALA A 18 -4.39 11.78 -18.91
C ALA A 18 -4.12 12.36 -17.55
N GLY A 19 -3.56 11.57 -16.63
CA GLY A 19 -2.79 12.19 -15.56
C GLY A 19 -2.32 11.28 -14.45
N ILE A 20 -2.28 9.96 -14.65
CA ILE A 20 -1.43 9.08 -13.84
C ILE A 20 0.05 9.26 -14.24
N SER A 21 0.33 9.75 -15.44
CA SER A 21 1.69 9.77 -15.98
C SER A 21 2.70 10.63 -15.21
N GLU A 22 2.29 11.65 -14.44
CA GLU A 22 3.25 12.70 -14.04
C GLU A 22 3.77 12.59 -12.59
N LEU A 23 3.29 11.63 -11.79
CA LEU A 23 3.76 11.42 -10.42
C LEU A 23 4.40 10.05 -10.16
N LEU A 24 4.35 9.20 -11.18
CA LEU A 24 4.97 7.90 -11.32
C LEU A 24 5.75 8.13 -12.60
N HIS A 25 7.07 8.17 -12.58
CA HIS A 25 7.90 8.19 -13.79
C HIS A 25 7.67 6.87 -14.58
N VAL A 26 6.49 6.71 -15.17
CA VAL A 26 6.03 5.50 -15.83
C VAL A 26 5.21 5.91 -17.05
N ASP A 27 5.85 6.61 -17.97
CA ASP A 27 5.46 6.63 -19.38
C ASP A 27 5.78 5.28 -20.04
N ALA A 28 5.26 4.19 -19.46
CA ALA A 28 5.43 2.86 -20.01
C ALA A 28 4.10 2.08 -19.97
N PRO A 29 3.57 1.61 -21.12
CA PRO A 29 2.42 0.69 -21.19
C PRO A 29 2.74 -0.73 -20.68
N LEU A 30 3.56 -0.83 -19.62
CA LEU A 30 4.17 -2.04 -19.06
C LEU A 30 3.98 -2.18 -17.54
N SER A 31 3.32 -1.23 -16.84
CA SER A 31 3.09 -1.35 -15.40
C SER A 31 2.35 -2.64 -15.07
N GLN A 32 3.02 -3.57 -14.39
CA GLN A 32 2.48 -4.89 -14.02
C GLN A 32 1.64 -4.85 -12.73
N VAL A 33 1.27 -3.65 -12.28
CA VAL A 33 0.48 -3.46 -11.06
C VAL A 33 -0.96 -3.89 -11.30
N PRO A 34 -1.54 -4.78 -10.47
CA PRO A 34 -2.93 -5.21 -10.59
C PRO A 34 -3.89 -4.02 -10.53
N SER A 35 -4.90 -4.01 -11.40
CA SER A 35 -5.89 -2.92 -11.48
C SER A 35 -6.61 -2.67 -10.14
N LEU A 36 -6.89 -3.71 -9.36
CA LEU A 36 -7.46 -3.61 -8.02
C LEU A 36 -6.57 -2.76 -7.10
N VAL A 37 -5.26 -2.98 -7.12
CA VAL A 37 -4.29 -2.23 -6.29
C VAL A 37 -4.33 -0.76 -6.69
N THR A 38 -4.22 -0.48 -7.99
CA THR A 38 -4.25 0.88 -8.53
C THR A 38 -5.56 1.60 -8.19
N ALA A 39 -6.71 0.95 -8.40
CA ALA A 39 -8.04 1.50 -8.10
C ALA A 39 -8.20 1.80 -6.60
N CYS A 40 -7.82 0.85 -5.73
CA CYS A 40 -7.90 1.05 -4.28
C CYS A 40 -6.99 2.19 -3.80
N CYS A 41 -5.74 2.23 -4.26
CA CYS A 41 -4.80 3.30 -3.91
C CYS A 41 -5.34 4.65 -4.36
N ASN A 42 -5.81 4.78 -5.60
CA ASN A 42 -6.36 6.02 -6.14
C ASN A 42 -7.60 6.48 -5.35
N HIS A 43 -8.53 5.56 -5.04
CA HIS A 43 -9.70 5.88 -4.23
C HIS A 43 -9.30 6.40 -2.84
N LEU A 44 -8.35 5.73 -2.18
CA LEU A 44 -7.91 6.09 -0.84
C LEU A 44 -7.08 7.38 -0.80
N LEU A 45 -6.32 7.69 -1.86
CA LEU A 45 -5.67 9.01 -2.00
C LEU A 45 -6.70 10.13 -2.14
N ASN A 46 -7.78 9.89 -2.88
CA ASN A 46 -8.80 10.90 -3.13
C ASN A 46 -9.80 11.08 -1.97
N HIS A 47 -10.13 9.99 -1.26
CA HIS A 47 -11.23 9.96 -0.28
C HIS A 47 -10.82 9.42 1.11
N GLY A 48 -9.64 8.83 1.24
CA GLY A 48 -9.19 8.13 2.45
C GLY A 48 -8.15 8.87 3.31
N LEU A 49 -7.45 9.88 2.78
CA LEU A 49 -6.29 10.50 3.45
C LEU A 49 -6.59 11.14 4.81
N HIS A 50 -7.82 11.61 5.01
CA HIS A 50 -8.28 12.21 6.28
C HIS A 50 -9.24 11.31 7.04
N THR A 51 -9.37 10.05 6.63
CA THR A 51 -10.20 9.07 7.35
C THR A 51 -9.42 8.53 8.54
N VAL A 52 -9.88 8.86 9.76
CA VAL A 52 -9.23 8.43 11.01
C VAL A 52 -9.15 6.90 11.10
N GLY A 53 -7.94 6.39 11.36
CA GLY A 53 -7.70 4.96 11.52
C GLY A 53 -7.89 4.16 10.24
N ILE A 54 -7.63 4.76 9.07
CA ILE A 54 -7.61 4.03 7.80
C ILE A 54 -6.72 2.78 7.90
N PHE A 55 -7.13 1.67 7.30
CA PHE A 55 -6.55 0.32 7.49
C PHE A 55 -6.69 -0.32 8.88
N ARG A 56 -6.91 0.43 9.97
CA ARG A 56 -7.05 -0.11 11.33
C ARG A 56 -8.50 -0.41 11.72
N VAL A 57 -9.42 0.48 11.38
CA VAL A 57 -10.84 0.38 11.76
C VAL A 57 -11.54 -0.76 11.01
N SER A 58 -12.42 -1.47 11.72
CA SER A 58 -13.22 -2.58 11.18
C SER A 58 -14.17 -2.12 10.07
N SER A 59 -14.32 -2.95 9.04
CA SER A 59 -15.16 -2.69 7.87
C SER A 59 -16.38 -3.61 7.80
N SER A 60 -17.29 -3.33 6.87
CA SER A 60 -18.44 -4.20 6.61
C SER A 60 -18.02 -5.40 5.76
N LYS A 61 -17.94 -6.59 6.37
CA LYS A 61 -17.62 -7.84 5.65
C LYS A 61 -18.49 -8.05 4.41
N LYS A 62 -19.77 -7.67 4.48
CA LYS A 62 -20.70 -7.78 3.34
C LYS A 62 -20.28 -6.88 2.18
N ARG A 63 -19.97 -5.60 2.45
CA ARG A 63 -19.58 -4.63 1.41
C ARG A 63 -18.20 -4.95 0.83
N VAL A 64 -17.25 -5.36 1.66
CA VAL A 64 -15.92 -5.80 1.19
C VAL A 64 -16.04 -7.00 0.26
N ARG A 65 -16.86 -8.00 0.64
CA ARG A 65 -17.12 -9.16 -0.20
C ARG A 65 -17.78 -8.78 -1.53
N GLN A 66 -18.76 -7.88 -1.50
CA GLN A 66 -19.41 -7.39 -2.72
C GLN A 66 -18.39 -6.70 -3.66
N LEU A 67 -17.56 -5.79 -3.12
CA LEU A 67 -16.51 -5.14 -3.91
C LEU A 67 -15.55 -6.16 -4.52
N ARG A 68 -15.15 -7.17 -3.73
CA ARG A 68 -14.29 -8.24 -4.22
C ARG A 68 -14.92 -9.00 -5.39
N GLU A 69 -16.20 -9.35 -5.27
CA GLU A 69 -16.96 -10.03 -6.33
C GLU A 69 -17.06 -9.16 -7.60
N GLU A 70 -17.18 -7.84 -7.47
CA GLU A 70 -17.18 -6.91 -8.60
C GLU A 70 -15.83 -6.91 -9.35
N PHE A 71 -14.71 -6.90 -8.63
CA PHE A 71 -13.37 -7.01 -9.25
C PHE A 71 -13.13 -8.39 -9.88
N ASP A 72 -13.57 -9.46 -9.24
CA ASP A 72 -13.37 -10.84 -9.72
C ASP A 72 -14.18 -11.13 -11.00
N GLN A 73 -15.25 -10.38 -11.27
CA GLN A 73 -16.06 -10.48 -12.51
C GLN A 73 -15.33 -9.97 -13.75
N GLY A 74 -14.19 -9.28 -13.61
CA GLY A 74 -13.37 -8.82 -14.73
C GLY A 74 -13.94 -7.63 -15.51
N GLY A 75 -14.99 -6.98 -14.98
CA GLY A 75 -15.48 -5.70 -15.48
C GLY A 75 -14.60 -4.53 -15.04
N GLU A 76 -14.79 -3.37 -15.67
CA GLU A 76 -14.17 -2.12 -15.21
C GLU A 76 -14.85 -1.67 -13.92
N VAL A 77 -14.18 -1.88 -12.78
CA VAL A 77 -14.68 -1.44 -11.48
C VAL A 77 -14.21 -0.01 -11.23
N VAL A 78 -15.18 0.90 -11.10
CA VAL A 78 -14.93 2.31 -10.78
C VAL A 78 -15.34 2.56 -9.34
N LEU A 79 -14.35 2.82 -8.49
CA LEU A 79 -14.59 3.24 -7.11
C LEU A 79 -14.96 4.73 -7.08
N THR A 80 -16.22 5.02 -6.76
CA THR A 80 -16.75 6.38 -6.55
C THR A 80 -16.71 6.80 -5.09
N GLU A 81 -16.95 8.08 -4.80
CA GLU A 81 -17.00 8.65 -3.43
C GLU A 81 -18.02 8.00 -2.48
N GLU A 82 -19.01 7.26 -3.02
CA GLU A 82 -19.99 6.50 -2.23
C GLU A 82 -19.37 5.28 -1.52
N HIS A 83 -18.21 4.81 -1.99
CA HIS A 83 -17.52 3.68 -1.41
C HIS A 83 -16.79 4.07 -0.13
N CYS A 84 -17.18 3.43 0.97
CA CYS A 84 -16.59 3.66 2.28
C CYS A 84 -15.07 3.38 2.25
N PRO A 85 -14.21 4.35 2.62
CA PRO A 85 -12.75 4.16 2.61
C PRO A 85 -12.27 2.97 3.44
N HIS A 86 -12.93 2.66 4.57
CA HIS A 86 -12.56 1.50 5.40
C HIS A 86 -12.78 0.15 4.69
N ASP A 87 -13.81 0.05 3.85
CA ASP A 87 -14.07 -1.17 3.09
C ASP A 87 -13.01 -1.35 1.99
N VAL A 88 -12.71 -0.29 1.24
CA VAL A 88 -11.66 -0.31 0.20
C VAL A 88 -10.28 -0.59 0.80
N ALA A 89 -9.97 0.01 1.95
CA ALA A 89 -8.74 -0.27 2.70
C ALA A 89 -8.65 -1.72 3.17
N THR A 90 -9.79 -2.32 3.53
CA THR A 90 -9.84 -3.74 3.89
C THR A 90 -9.61 -4.59 2.65
N LEU A 91 -10.33 -4.36 1.56
CA LEU A 91 -10.17 -5.06 0.29
C LEU A 91 -8.70 -5.07 -0.17
N LEU A 92 -8.02 -3.92 -0.11
CA LEU A 92 -6.60 -3.82 -0.46
C LEU A 92 -5.71 -4.72 0.39
N LYS A 93 -5.92 -4.76 1.71
CA LYS A 93 -5.16 -5.67 2.60
C LYS A 93 -5.46 -7.14 2.30
N GLU A 94 -6.73 -7.47 2.07
CA GLU A 94 -7.15 -8.84 1.75
C GLU A 94 -6.56 -9.32 0.44
N PHE A 95 -6.48 -8.44 -0.57
CA PHE A 95 -5.83 -8.76 -1.84
C PHE A 95 -4.39 -9.26 -1.63
N PHE A 96 -3.56 -8.53 -0.85
CA PHE A 96 -2.19 -8.95 -0.59
C PHE A 96 -2.10 -10.22 0.24
N ARG A 97 -2.93 -10.34 1.28
CA ARG A 97 -3.00 -11.51 2.16
C ARG A 97 -3.35 -12.79 1.40
N ASP A 98 -4.24 -12.66 0.42
CA ASP A 98 -4.80 -13.79 -0.33
C ASP A 98 -3.99 -14.15 -1.58
N LEU A 99 -2.85 -13.48 -1.83
CA LEU A 99 -1.92 -13.85 -2.90
C LEU A 99 -1.40 -15.29 -2.68
N PRO A 100 -1.19 -16.07 -3.76
CA PRO A 100 -0.65 -17.43 -3.65
C PRO A 100 0.78 -17.45 -3.06
N GLU A 101 1.50 -16.35 -3.25
CA GLU A 101 2.79 -16.08 -2.64
C GLU A 101 2.80 -14.64 -2.09
N PRO A 102 3.38 -14.40 -0.90
CA PRO A 102 3.51 -13.05 -0.36
C PRO A 102 4.20 -12.13 -1.37
N LEU A 103 3.84 -10.84 -1.34
CA LEU A 103 4.40 -9.84 -2.26
C LEU A 103 5.94 -9.79 -2.22
N LEU A 104 6.54 -9.96 -1.04
CA LEU A 104 8.00 -10.01 -0.87
C LEU A 104 8.63 -11.38 -1.10
N THR A 105 7.87 -12.36 -1.63
CA THR A 105 8.26 -13.75 -1.89
C THR A 105 8.65 -14.54 -0.64
N ARG A 106 8.51 -15.88 -0.69
CA ARG A 106 8.96 -16.73 0.42
C ARG A 106 10.48 -16.87 0.46
N ASP A 107 11.13 -16.88 -0.71
CA ASP A 107 12.58 -17.05 -0.82
C ASP A 107 13.37 -15.89 -0.22
N LEU A 108 12.83 -14.66 -0.28
CA LEU A 108 13.47 -13.48 0.28
C LEU A 108 13.04 -13.17 1.73
N TYR A 109 12.17 -14.00 2.34
CA TYR A 109 11.68 -13.78 3.71
C TYR A 109 12.82 -13.63 4.73
N GLU A 110 13.66 -14.66 4.88
CA GLU A 110 14.80 -14.64 5.80
C GLU A 110 15.83 -13.54 5.45
N PRO A 111 16.24 -13.36 4.17
CA PRO A 111 17.07 -12.23 3.78
C PRO A 111 16.54 -10.86 4.24
N PHE A 112 15.24 -10.59 4.09
CA PHE A 112 14.64 -9.36 4.56
C PHE A 112 14.75 -9.22 6.08
N LEU A 113 14.48 -10.27 6.86
CA LEU A 113 14.62 -10.24 8.32
C LEU A 113 16.08 -10.01 8.74
N CYS A 114 17.04 -10.60 8.04
CA CYS A 114 18.46 -10.44 8.32
C CYS A 114 18.94 -8.98 8.18
N THR A 115 18.27 -8.16 7.35
CA THR A 115 18.56 -6.72 7.28
C THR A 115 18.41 -6.02 8.64
N GLN A 116 17.53 -6.51 9.53
CA GLN A 116 17.32 -5.90 10.84
C GLN A 116 18.55 -5.99 11.74
N ARG A 117 19.39 -7.00 11.52
CA ARG A 117 20.64 -7.24 12.27
C ARG A 117 21.79 -6.31 11.84
N ILE A 118 21.67 -5.63 10.70
CA ILE A 118 22.69 -4.70 10.20
C ILE A 118 22.62 -3.41 11.01
N ARG A 119 23.70 -3.06 11.74
CA ARG A 119 23.76 -1.85 12.57
C ARG A 119 23.99 -0.57 11.74
N ASN A 120 24.76 -0.66 10.67
CA ASN A 120 25.05 0.48 9.82
C ASN A 120 23.83 0.78 8.92
N ARG A 121 23.23 1.97 9.09
CA ARG A 121 22.01 2.39 8.35
C ARG A 121 22.22 2.37 6.84
N LYS A 122 23.38 2.83 6.35
CA LYS A 122 23.67 2.86 4.91
C LYS A 122 23.74 1.45 4.34
N LEU A 123 24.51 0.56 4.97
CA LEU A 123 24.61 -0.83 4.54
C LEU A 123 23.26 -1.57 4.64
N LYS A 124 22.43 -1.24 5.63
CA LYS A 124 21.07 -1.79 5.75
C LYS A 124 20.20 -1.38 4.56
N LEU A 125 20.27 -0.11 4.16
CA LEU A 125 19.51 0.41 3.04
C LEU A 125 19.99 -0.20 1.72
N GLU A 126 21.30 -0.25 1.49
CA GLU A 126 21.91 -0.90 0.31
C GLU A 126 21.52 -2.38 0.22
N ALA A 127 21.62 -3.13 1.33
CA ALA A 127 21.17 -4.52 1.38
C ALA A 127 19.68 -4.66 1.02
N THR A 128 18.84 -3.75 1.51
CA THR A 128 17.41 -3.74 1.17
C THR A 128 17.20 -3.45 -0.32
N GLN A 129 17.91 -2.49 -0.91
CA GLN A 129 17.85 -2.21 -2.36
C GLN A 129 18.22 -3.43 -3.20
N TYR A 130 19.28 -4.16 -2.83
CA TYR A 130 19.65 -5.39 -3.53
C TYR A 130 18.54 -6.45 -3.46
N LEU A 131 17.90 -6.63 -2.30
CA LEU A 131 16.77 -7.56 -2.18
C LEU A 131 15.58 -7.12 -3.05
N LEU A 132 15.29 -5.83 -3.14
CA LEU A 132 14.24 -5.31 -4.02
C LEU A 132 14.53 -5.58 -5.51
N GLN A 133 15.79 -5.54 -5.93
CA GLN A 133 16.20 -5.87 -7.30
C GLN A 133 16.06 -7.36 -7.64
N LEU A 134 16.08 -8.24 -6.64
CA LEU A 134 15.86 -9.68 -6.81
C LEU A 134 14.38 -10.07 -6.90
N LEU A 135 13.46 -9.17 -6.53
CA LEU A 135 12.04 -9.42 -6.67
C LEU A 135 11.64 -9.58 -8.15
N PRO A 136 10.69 -10.48 -8.46
CA PRO A 136 10.06 -10.51 -9.78
C PRO A 136 9.56 -9.11 -10.17
N PRO A 137 9.65 -8.70 -11.45
CA PRO A 137 9.28 -7.35 -11.86
C PRO A 137 7.87 -6.93 -11.42
N ALA A 138 6.86 -7.80 -11.58
CA ALA A 138 5.50 -7.53 -11.13
C ALA A 138 5.37 -7.29 -9.61
N ASN A 139 6.10 -8.06 -8.80
CA ASN A 139 6.14 -7.89 -7.35
C ASN A 139 6.80 -6.57 -6.97
N ARG A 140 7.93 -6.24 -7.59
CA ARG A 140 8.66 -4.99 -7.33
C ARG A 140 7.83 -3.77 -7.70
N ASP A 141 7.20 -3.77 -8.87
CA ASP A 141 6.38 -2.65 -9.33
C ASP A 141 5.14 -2.48 -8.44
N THR A 142 4.49 -3.59 -8.07
CA THR A 142 3.33 -3.58 -7.14
C THR A 142 3.74 -3.11 -5.74
N LEU A 143 4.89 -3.54 -5.25
CA LEU A 143 5.43 -3.10 -3.96
C LEU A 143 5.75 -1.60 -3.99
N TYR A 144 6.36 -1.09 -5.06
CA TYR A 144 6.63 0.33 -5.21
C TYR A 144 5.35 1.16 -5.18
N ALA A 145 4.31 0.73 -5.90
CA ALA A 145 3.01 1.39 -5.89
C ALA A 145 2.40 1.41 -4.47
N LEU A 146 2.44 0.27 -3.77
CA LEU A 146 1.96 0.16 -2.40
C LEU A 146 2.74 1.05 -1.43
N LEU A 147 4.07 0.98 -1.44
CA LEU A 147 4.92 1.76 -0.54
C LEU A 147 4.77 3.26 -0.79
N SER A 148 4.71 3.68 -2.05
CA SER A 148 4.48 5.08 -2.42
C SER A 148 3.14 5.59 -1.90
N PHE A 149 2.08 4.79 -2.03
CA PHE A 149 0.79 5.10 -1.45
C PHE A 149 0.86 5.19 0.09
N LEU A 150 1.49 4.23 0.76
CA LEU A 150 1.59 4.21 2.23
C LEU A 150 2.42 5.36 2.79
N THR A 151 3.48 5.79 2.08
CA THR A 151 4.25 6.99 2.44
C THR A 151 3.35 8.22 2.46
N VAL A 152 2.50 8.40 1.43
CA VAL A 152 1.54 9.53 1.40
C VAL A 152 0.53 9.45 2.54
N VAL A 153 0.00 8.26 2.85
CA VAL A 153 -0.92 8.10 3.99
C VAL A 153 -0.23 8.50 5.30
N ALA A 154 1.02 8.09 5.51
CA ALA A 154 1.80 8.42 6.70
C ALA A 154 2.09 9.93 6.83
N GLU A 155 2.33 10.62 5.71
CA GLU A 155 2.50 12.08 5.68
C GLU A 155 1.25 12.84 6.17
N HIS A 156 0.06 12.22 6.10
CA HIS A 156 -1.21 12.79 6.56
C HIS A 156 -1.66 12.26 7.93
N ALA A 157 -0.76 11.67 8.72
CA ALA A 157 -1.09 11.07 10.00
C ALA A 157 -1.45 12.09 11.09
N VAL A 158 -0.87 13.29 11.03
CA VAL A 158 -1.01 14.33 12.07
C VAL A 158 -1.99 15.41 11.61
N ASP A 159 -2.71 16.00 12.58
CA ASP A 159 -3.56 17.15 12.34
C ASP A 159 -2.75 18.32 11.76
N THR A 160 -3.26 18.96 10.72
CA THR A 160 -2.66 20.14 10.09
C THR A 160 -3.58 21.34 10.20
N VAL A 161 -3.04 22.56 10.06
CA VAL A 161 -3.85 23.79 10.08
C VAL A 161 -3.88 24.36 8.67
N SER A 162 -5.07 24.70 8.17
CA SER A 162 -5.19 25.35 6.87
C SER A 162 -4.66 26.80 6.95
N GLU A 163 -3.45 27.03 6.44
CA GLU A 163 -2.76 28.32 6.51
C GLU A 163 -3.46 29.44 5.71
N THR A 164 -4.19 29.10 4.64
CA THR A 164 -4.76 30.07 3.69
C THR A 164 -6.30 30.05 3.64
N GLY A 165 -6.96 29.22 4.45
CA GLY A 165 -8.39 28.90 4.23
C GLY A 165 -8.64 28.11 2.94
N GLN A 166 -7.57 27.66 2.30
CA GLN A 166 -7.60 26.76 1.18
C GLN A 166 -6.83 25.53 1.63
N CYS A 167 -7.56 24.48 2.01
CA CYS A 167 -6.91 23.19 2.08
C CYS A 167 -6.66 22.77 0.64
N LEU A 168 -5.41 22.87 0.19
CA LEU A 168 -4.97 22.13 -0.98
C LEU A 168 -5.07 20.66 -0.59
N ILE A 169 -6.23 20.03 -0.79
CA ILE A 169 -6.27 18.59 -0.95
C ILE A 169 -5.42 18.40 -2.19
N ILE A 170 -4.15 18.03 -2.01
CA ILE A 170 -3.29 17.67 -3.12
C ILE A 170 -3.92 16.40 -3.67
N LYS A 171 -4.88 16.57 -4.58
CA LYS A 171 -5.21 15.61 -5.58
C LYS A 171 -3.95 15.52 -6.42
N ARG A 172 -2.97 14.76 -5.93
CA ARG A 172 -2.02 14.03 -6.75
C ARG A 172 -2.87 13.02 -7.51
N ASN A 173 -3.69 13.57 -8.41
CA ASN A 173 -4.55 12.80 -9.26
C ASN A 173 -3.61 12.34 -10.32
N PHE A 174 -3.08 11.18 -10.00
CA PHE A 174 -2.77 10.20 -10.95
C PHE A 174 -4.05 9.97 -11.82
N GLN A 175 -4.52 10.86 -12.72
CA GLN A 175 -5.32 10.61 -13.95
C GLN A 175 -5.79 11.90 -14.69
N PHE A 176 -5.46 13.12 -14.21
CA PHE A 176 -5.78 14.37 -14.93
C PHE A 176 -4.60 15.34 -15.10
N PRO A 177 -4.51 16.16 -16.18
CA PRO A 177 -3.48 17.20 -16.29
C PRO A 177 -3.66 18.18 -15.12
N ALA A 178 -2.59 18.89 -14.77
CA ALA A 178 -2.32 19.64 -13.54
C ALA A 178 -3.33 20.73 -13.06
N SER A 179 -4.64 20.61 -13.29
CA SER A 179 -5.59 21.71 -13.12
C SER A 179 -6.88 21.40 -12.36
N LEU A 180 -7.09 20.20 -11.80
CA LEU A 180 -8.25 19.95 -10.92
C LEU A 180 -7.89 20.04 -9.43
N LEU A 181 -7.56 21.25 -8.99
CA LEU A 181 -7.61 21.63 -7.58
C LEU A 181 -9.09 21.67 -7.14
N ILE A 182 -9.56 20.64 -6.44
CA ILE A 182 -10.78 20.82 -5.63
C ILE A 182 -10.37 21.67 -4.43
N LEU A 183 -10.61 22.97 -4.56
CA LEU A 183 -10.57 23.90 -3.44
C LEU A 183 -11.76 23.61 -2.52
N CYS A 184 -11.55 22.75 -1.52
CA CYS A 184 -12.38 22.82 -0.33
C CYS A 184 -12.04 24.15 0.37
N THR A 185 -12.92 25.14 0.22
CA THR A 185 -12.84 26.40 0.96
C THR A 185 -13.11 26.11 2.43
N ARG A 186 -12.05 26.01 3.24
CA ARG A 186 -12.13 25.93 4.71
C ARG A 186 -11.85 27.32 5.29
N ARG A 187 -12.13 27.56 6.55
CA ARG A 187 -11.71 28.85 7.15
C ARG A 187 -10.21 28.82 7.39
N ALA A 188 -9.52 29.93 7.16
CA ALA A 188 -8.11 30.05 7.54
C ALA A 188 -7.99 29.81 9.05
N GLY A 189 -7.04 28.96 9.46
CA GLY A 189 -6.89 28.53 10.86
C GLY A 189 -7.76 27.34 11.29
N GLU A 190 -8.54 26.75 10.39
CA GLU A 190 -9.31 25.53 10.68
C GLU A 190 -8.40 24.30 10.69
N THR A 191 -8.53 23.46 11.74
CA THR A 191 -7.80 22.20 11.87
C THR A 191 -8.34 21.16 10.87
N ILE A 192 -7.43 20.57 10.11
CA ILE A 192 -7.68 19.41 9.27
C ILE A 192 -7.26 18.18 10.08
N PRO A 193 -8.18 17.28 10.43
CA PRO A 193 -7.84 16.09 11.19
C PRO A 193 -6.94 15.17 10.35
N GLY A 194 -5.88 14.67 10.98
CA GLY A 194 -5.02 13.63 10.44
C GLY A 194 -5.67 12.26 10.51
N ASN A 195 -5.19 11.32 9.70
CA ASN A 195 -5.71 9.95 9.72
C ASN A 195 -5.18 9.10 10.90
N MET A 196 -4.24 9.61 11.71
CA MET A 196 -3.61 8.92 12.85
C MET A 196 -2.78 7.66 12.50
N MET A 197 -2.45 7.46 11.22
CA MET A 197 -1.74 6.28 10.73
C MET A 197 -0.34 6.63 10.24
N ASP A 198 0.61 6.71 11.17
CA ASP A 198 2.04 6.85 10.86
C ASP A 198 2.62 5.57 10.22
N SER A 199 3.88 5.64 9.78
CA SER A 199 4.55 4.52 9.12
C SER A 199 4.64 3.26 10.00
N ARG A 200 4.74 3.42 11.34
CA ARG A 200 4.78 2.30 12.29
C ARG A 200 3.43 1.59 12.38
N ASN A 201 2.35 2.35 12.48
CA ASN A 201 0.99 1.83 12.51
C ASN A 201 0.66 1.13 11.18
N LEU A 202 0.98 1.77 10.04
CA LEU A 202 0.77 1.17 8.72
C LEU A 202 1.58 -0.11 8.54
N ALA A 203 2.85 -0.13 8.94
CA ALA A 203 3.68 -1.32 8.86
C ALA A 203 3.12 -2.48 9.68
N THR A 204 2.58 -2.21 10.87
CA THR A 204 1.92 -3.24 11.71
C THR A 204 0.72 -3.84 11.00
N MET A 205 -0.02 -3.03 10.23
CA MET A 205 -1.18 -3.49 9.48
C MET A 205 -0.81 -4.25 8.20
N PHE A 206 0.30 -3.91 7.54
CA PHE A 206 0.66 -4.46 6.23
C PHE A 206 1.70 -5.59 6.26
N ALA A 207 2.64 -5.59 7.19
CA ALA A 207 3.65 -6.64 7.32
C ALA A 207 3.08 -8.08 7.26
N PRO A 208 2.00 -8.44 8.00
CA PRO A 208 1.45 -9.79 7.92
C PRO A 208 0.81 -10.13 6.57
N ASN A 209 0.51 -9.16 5.71
CA ASN A 209 -0.10 -9.39 4.40
C ASN A 209 0.92 -9.43 3.25
N ILE A 210 2.13 -8.90 3.44
CA ILE A 210 3.14 -8.81 2.36
C ILE A 210 4.46 -9.54 2.67
N LEU A 211 4.74 -9.82 3.95
CA LEU A 211 5.97 -10.47 4.42
C LEU A 211 5.64 -11.51 5.49
N HIS A 212 5.24 -12.70 5.06
CA HIS A 212 4.88 -13.78 5.96
C HIS A 212 5.33 -15.14 5.43
N MET A 213 5.51 -16.09 6.34
CA MET A 213 5.83 -17.48 6.03
C MET A 213 4.80 -18.38 6.70
N HIS A 214 4.18 -19.29 5.93
CA HIS A 214 3.25 -20.25 6.50
C HIS A 214 4.03 -21.39 7.16
N ARG A 215 4.09 -21.42 8.49
CA ARG A 215 4.70 -22.53 9.25
C ARG A 215 3.63 -23.56 9.58
N ALA A 216 3.74 -24.76 9.00
CA ALA A 216 2.95 -25.91 9.42
C ALA A 216 3.32 -26.31 10.86
N GLY A 217 2.33 -26.59 11.71
CA GLY A 217 2.54 -27.11 13.07
C GLY A 217 2.66 -26.08 14.21
N ALA A 218 2.19 -24.85 14.01
CA ALA A 218 2.24 -23.79 15.03
C ALA A 218 1.46 -24.13 16.32
N ASP A 219 0.45 -25.00 16.24
CA ASP A 219 -0.46 -25.32 17.36
C ASP A 219 0.23 -26.06 18.53
N ASN A 220 1.42 -26.62 18.32
CA ASN A 220 2.23 -27.31 19.34
C ASN A 220 3.56 -26.61 19.64
N ALA A 221 3.67 -25.31 19.37
CA ALA A 221 4.91 -24.56 19.54
C ALA A 221 5.34 -24.43 21.01
N SER A 222 6.64 -24.63 21.30
CA SER A 222 7.21 -24.39 22.63
C SER A 222 7.20 -22.89 22.98
N PRO A 223 7.28 -22.51 24.28
CA PRO A 223 7.36 -21.11 24.68
C PRO A 223 8.51 -20.35 24.01
N ALA A 224 9.66 -21.00 23.81
CA ALA A 224 10.80 -20.42 23.09
C ALA A 224 10.50 -20.20 21.60
N ALA A 225 9.79 -21.13 20.96
CA ALA A 225 9.35 -20.97 19.58
C ALA A 225 8.33 -19.83 19.44
N LEU A 226 7.44 -19.66 20.41
CA LEU A 226 6.46 -18.56 20.41
C LEU A 226 7.15 -17.18 20.56
N ALA A 227 8.19 -17.09 21.40
CA ALA A 227 9.01 -15.88 21.54
C ALA A 227 9.77 -15.57 20.25
N ALA A 228 10.41 -16.57 19.63
CA ALA A 228 11.09 -16.40 18.35
C ALA A 228 10.12 -15.94 17.24
N MET A 229 8.89 -16.47 17.20
CA MET A 229 7.85 -16.01 16.27
C MET A 229 7.40 -14.56 16.55
N ALA A 230 7.42 -14.11 17.81
CA ALA A 230 7.12 -12.72 18.15
C ALA A 230 8.23 -11.77 17.67
N ASP A 231 9.49 -12.17 17.84
CA ASP A 231 10.64 -11.42 17.34
C ASP A 231 10.64 -11.36 15.81
N GLU A 232 10.39 -12.48 15.12
CA GLU A 232 10.24 -12.51 13.65
C GLU A 232 9.12 -11.57 13.17
N ARG A 233 7.96 -11.55 13.85
CA ARG A 233 6.85 -10.63 13.52
C ARG A 233 7.25 -9.17 13.71
N LEU A 234 8.01 -8.86 14.75
CA LEU A 234 8.53 -7.51 14.99
C LEU A 234 9.54 -7.12 13.90
N ASP A 235 10.42 -8.04 13.51
CA ASP A 235 11.37 -7.82 12.42
C ASP A 235 10.65 -7.60 11.08
N CYS A 236 9.62 -8.40 10.75
CA CYS A 236 8.77 -8.14 9.58
C CYS A 236 8.21 -6.72 9.59
N THR A 237 7.66 -6.30 10.74
CA THR A 237 7.08 -4.97 10.92
C THR A 237 8.13 -3.88 10.73
N ASN A 238 9.33 -4.06 11.28
CA ASN A 238 10.43 -3.10 11.15
C ASN A 238 10.98 -3.01 9.72
N VAL A 239 11.04 -4.13 8.99
CA VAL A 239 11.39 -4.15 7.56
C VAL A 239 10.40 -3.29 6.78
N VAL A 240 9.10 -3.55 6.91
CA VAL A 240 8.06 -2.79 6.20
C VAL A 240 8.05 -1.32 6.60
N ARG A 241 8.21 -1.00 7.88
CA ARG A 241 8.33 0.40 8.34
C ARG A 241 9.51 1.09 7.67
N SER A 242 10.68 0.46 7.69
CA SER A 242 11.89 1.02 7.07
C SER A 242 11.69 1.27 5.58
N MET A 243 10.96 0.40 4.88
CA MET A 243 10.64 0.59 3.46
C MET A 243 9.68 1.76 3.21
N ILE A 244 8.67 1.96 4.08
CA ILE A 244 7.78 3.13 3.99
C ILE A 244 8.55 4.43 4.24
N ASP A 245 9.40 4.45 5.28
CA ASP A 245 10.16 5.63 5.70
C ASP A 245 11.21 6.06 4.66
N HIS A 246 11.80 5.11 3.92
CA HIS A 246 12.89 5.34 2.97
C HIS A 246 12.49 5.01 1.53
N ASN A 247 11.18 5.05 1.21
CA ASN A 247 10.68 4.63 -0.10
C ASN A 247 11.37 5.35 -1.26
N LYS A 248 11.59 6.67 -1.17
CA LYS A 248 12.31 7.42 -2.20
C LYS A 248 13.74 6.91 -2.39
N GLU A 249 14.52 6.81 -1.32
CA GLU A 249 15.90 6.34 -1.37
C GLU A 249 16.03 4.89 -1.86
N LEU A 250 15.04 4.04 -1.58
CA LEU A 250 15.06 2.62 -1.97
C LEU A 250 14.83 2.40 -3.47
N PHE A 251 14.10 3.31 -4.13
CA PHE A 251 13.70 3.17 -5.53
C PHE A 251 14.30 4.24 -6.46
N GLU A 252 15.01 5.23 -5.91
CA GLU A 252 15.95 6.07 -6.67
C GLU A 252 17.23 5.28 -6.96
N VAL A 253 17.27 4.59 -8.12
CA VAL A 253 18.46 3.91 -8.65
C VAL A 253 18.70 4.35 -10.09
#